data_AF-A0AAV4VF30-F1
#
_entry.id   AF-A0AAV4VF30-F1
#
_cell.length_a   1.000
_cell.length_b   1.000
_cell.length_c   1.000
_cell.angle_alpha   90.00
_cell.angle_beta   90.00
_cell.angle_gamma   90.00
#
_symmetry.space_group_name_H-M   'P 1'
#
loop_
_entity.id
_entity.type
_entity.pdbx_description
1 polymer ?
#
loop_
_entity_poly.entity_id
_entity_poly.type
_entity_poly.pdbx_seq_one_letter_code
_entity_poly.pdbx_strand_id
1 'polypeptide(L)'
;MYHQVRRLCGVFKIYTFTEMSEQNIKTYTLEEVSQHSDVDSLWLIIHDDVYDVTKFASEHPGGVEILLDWAGQDATDGFEDANHSLDAREEMENYKIGELCQEDRGKQIETNDNNKW
;
A
#
# COMPACT_ATOMS: atom_id res chain seq x y z
N MET A 1 37.25 -18.67 47.50
CA MET A 1 38.53 -18.95 46.80
C MET A 1 38.19 -19.50 45.42
N TYR A 2 38.86 -18.95 44.41
CA TYR A 2 38.76 -19.31 42.98
C TYR A 2 39.18 -20.77 42.70
N HIS A 3 38.97 -21.18 41.43
CA HIS A 3 39.36 -22.42 40.70
C HIS A 3 38.17 -23.36 40.42
N GLN A 4 37.85 -23.85 39.21
CA GLN A 4 38.56 -23.86 37.93
C GLN A 4 37.59 -24.13 36.75
N VAL A 5 37.98 -23.62 35.60
CA VAL A 5 37.40 -23.66 34.25
C VAL A 5 37.18 -25.05 33.61
N ARG A 6 36.13 -25.22 32.76
CA ARG A 6 36.20 -25.41 31.28
C ARG A 6 35.00 -26.17 30.67
N ARG A 7 34.40 -25.53 29.64
CA ARG A 7 33.80 -26.01 28.37
C ARG A 7 32.70 -27.10 28.48
N LEU A 8 31.54 -26.98 27.82
CA LEU A 8 31.37 -26.98 26.37
C LEU A 8 29.92 -26.62 25.97
N CYS A 9 29.83 -25.98 24.80
CA CYS A 9 28.79 -26.12 23.78
C CYS A 9 27.36 -25.66 24.10
N GLY A 10 26.93 -24.63 23.37
CA GLY A 10 25.52 -24.25 23.27
C GLY A 10 25.40 -22.83 22.76
N VAL A 11 25.47 -22.68 21.44
CA VAL A 11 25.26 -21.42 20.72
C VAL A 11 23.85 -20.93 21.04
N PHE A 12 23.69 -20.07 22.04
CA PHE A 12 22.43 -19.37 22.25
C PHE A 12 22.35 -18.29 21.17
N LYS A 13 21.59 -18.64 20.14
CA LYS A 13 21.16 -17.82 19.02
C LYS A 13 20.74 -16.44 19.54
N ILE A 14 21.61 -15.44 19.35
CA ILE A 14 21.25 -14.03 19.50
C ILE A 14 20.36 -13.66 18.31
N TYR A 15 19.07 -13.93 18.39
CA TYR A 15 18.13 -13.22 17.54
C TYR A 15 18.03 -11.82 18.12
N THR A 16 18.74 -10.88 17.49
CA THR A 16 18.54 -9.45 17.71
C THR A 16 17.09 -9.15 17.35
N PHE A 17 16.25 -9.01 18.37
CA PHE A 17 14.90 -8.46 18.27
C PHE A 17 15.06 -7.07 17.67
N THR A 18 14.84 -6.98 16.36
CA THR A 18 14.91 -5.72 15.64
C THR A 18 13.67 -4.96 16.08
N GLU A 19 13.86 -3.84 16.76
CA GLU A 19 12.80 -2.93 17.19
C GLU A 19 12.06 -2.47 15.93
N MET A 20 10.97 -3.18 15.62
CA MET A 20 10.01 -2.79 14.59
C MET A 20 9.29 -1.59 15.18
N SER A 21 9.64 -0.39 14.71
CA SER A 21 8.96 0.83 15.10
C SER A 21 7.46 0.63 14.81
N GLU A 22 6.62 0.77 15.83
CA GLU A 22 5.16 0.88 15.66
C GLU A 22 4.87 2.17 14.89
N GLN A 23 5.06 2.15 13.57
CA GLN A 23 4.32 3.04 12.70
C GLN A 23 2.88 2.58 12.84
N ASN A 24 2.02 3.44 13.40
CA ASN A 24 0.59 3.20 13.43
C ASN A 24 0.10 3.33 11.99
N ILE A 25 0.28 2.27 11.20
CA ILE A 25 -0.19 2.23 9.82
C ILE A 25 -1.70 2.14 9.91
N LYS A 26 -2.36 3.21 9.46
CA LYS A 26 -3.82 3.25 9.44
C LYS A 26 -4.31 2.23 8.43
N THR A 27 -5.33 1.47 8.82
CA THR A 27 -5.96 0.48 7.94
C THR A 27 -7.28 1.01 7.43
N TYR A 28 -7.59 0.70 6.18
CA TYR A 28 -8.77 1.16 5.45
C TYR A 28 -9.50 -0.05 4.86
N THR A 29 -10.83 -0.02 4.84
CA THR A 29 -11.63 -1.05 4.14
C THR A 29 -11.80 -0.69 2.67
N LEU A 30 -12.11 -1.66 1.83
CA LEU A 30 -12.41 -1.42 0.42
C LEU A 30 -13.62 -0.48 0.27
N GLU A 31 -14.61 -0.61 1.15
CA GLU A 31 -15.78 0.27 1.18
C GLU A 31 -15.40 1.71 1.52
N GLU A 32 -14.50 1.94 2.48
CA GLU A 32 -14.01 3.29 2.80
C GLU A 32 -13.27 3.88 1.60
N VAL A 33 -12.34 3.14 0.99
CA VAL A 33 -11.60 3.61 -0.19
C VAL A 33 -12.54 3.94 -1.36
N SER A 34 -13.58 3.14 -1.59
CA SER A 34 -14.54 3.34 -2.70
C SER A 34 -15.31 4.67 -2.64
N GLN A 35 -15.42 5.27 -1.46
CA GLN A 35 -16.05 6.58 -1.26
C GLN A 35 -15.19 7.74 -1.79
N HIS A 36 -13.92 7.48 -2.09
CA HIS A 36 -12.95 8.46 -2.58
C HIS A 36 -12.69 8.25 -4.08
N SER A 37 -13.75 8.40 -4.89
CA SER A 37 -13.77 8.17 -6.34
C SER A 37 -13.87 9.45 -7.19
N ASP A 38 -13.69 10.63 -6.60
CA ASP A 38 -13.84 11.93 -7.26
C ASP A 38 -12.52 12.70 -7.38
N VAL A 39 -12.46 13.71 -8.26
CA VAL A 39 -11.25 14.55 -8.44
C VAL A 39 -10.86 15.33 -7.19
N ASP A 40 -11.83 15.71 -6.36
CA ASP A 40 -11.62 16.44 -5.10
C ASP A 40 -11.25 15.50 -3.93
N SER A 41 -11.32 14.18 -4.16
CA SER A 41 -11.13 13.14 -3.15
C SER A 41 -10.84 11.81 -3.84
N LEU A 42 -9.59 11.63 -4.28
CA LEU A 42 -9.15 10.55 -5.16
C LEU A 42 -8.17 9.63 -4.44
N TRP A 43 -8.66 8.46 -4.01
CA TRP A 43 -7.82 7.44 -3.41
C TRP A 43 -7.66 6.23 -4.32
N LEU A 44 -6.52 5.57 -4.21
CA LEU A 44 -6.15 4.42 -5.03
C LEU A 44 -5.54 3.35 -4.13
N ILE A 45 -5.73 2.08 -4.49
CA ILE A 45 -5.00 0.97 -3.89
C ILE A 45 -3.94 0.50 -4.87
N ILE A 46 -2.69 0.39 -4.42
CA ILE A 46 -1.58 -0.16 -5.22
C ILE A 46 -0.82 -1.13 -4.31
N HIS A 47 -0.71 -2.40 -4.71
CA HIS A 47 -0.05 -3.45 -3.91
C HIS A 47 -0.55 -3.54 -2.46
N ASP A 48 -1.88 -3.51 -2.26
CA ASP A 48 -2.57 -3.47 -0.96
C ASP A 48 -2.31 -2.21 -0.10
N ASP A 49 -1.55 -1.23 -0.59
CA ASP A 49 -1.34 0.06 0.07
C ASP A 49 -2.33 1.11 -0.43
N VAL A 50 -2.79 2.01 0.46
CA VAL A 50 -3.78 3.04 0.15
C VAL A 50 -3.10 4.40 0.02
N TYR A 51 -3.33 5.06 -1.10
CA TYR A 51 -2.72 6.34 -1.47
C TYR A 51 -3.77 7.41 -1.70
N ASP A 52 -3.54 8.61 -1.14
CA ASP A 52 -4.32 9.81 -1.43
C ASP A 52 -3.58 10.65 -2.46
N VAL A 53 -3.99 10.53 -3.72
CA VAL A 53 -3.38 11.26 -4.83
C VAL A 53 -4.21 12.48 -5.24
N THR A 54 -5.18 12.91 -4.43
CA THR A 54 -6.07 14.05 -4.74
C THR A 54 -5.29 15.29 -5.17
N LYS A 55 -4.21 15.62 -4.45
CA LYS A 55 -3.37 16.78 -4.77
C LYS A 55 -2.52 16.57 -6.02
N PHE A 56 -2.09 15.34 -6.25
CA PHE A 56 -1.24 14.96 -7.37
C PHE A 56 -2.01 14.78 -8.68
N ALA A 57 -3.33 14.60 -8.63
CA ALA A 57 -4.16 14.28 -9.77
C ALA A 57 -3.97 15.22 -10.98
N SER A 58 -3.77 16.52 -10.73
CA SER A 58 -3.52 17.53 -11.78
C SER A 58 -2.07 17.59 -12.28
N GLU A 59 -1.12 17.04 -11.52
CA GLU A 59 0.30 16.99 -11.85
C GLU A 59 0.71 15.65 -12.49
N HIS A 60 -0.19 14.67 -12.49
CA HIS A 60 0.06 13.35 -13.03
C HIS A 60 0.39 13.40 -14.55
N PRO A 61 1.60 12.98 -14.97
CA PRO A 61 2.01 13.05 -16.37
C PRO A 61 1.14 12.22 -17.34
N GLY A 62 0.47 11.18 -16.85
CA GLY A 62 -0.47 10.36 -17.62
C GLY A 62 -1.86 10.99 -17.77
N GLY A 63 -2.10 12.15 -17.14
CA GLY A 63 -3.39 12.83 -17.10
C GLY A 63 -4.29 12.35 -15.96
N VAL A 64 -5.23 13.22 -15.58
CA VAL A 64 -6.19 12.95 -14.48
C VAL A 64 -7.21 11.88 -14.84
N GLU A 65 -7.56 11.74 -16.12
CA GLU A 65 -8.59 10.79 -16.59
C GLU A 65 -8.22 9.35 -16.23
N ILE A 66 -6.94 8.98 -16.38
CA ILE A 66 -6.46 7.63 -16.03
C ILE A 66 -6.56 7.37 -14.52
N LEU A 67 -6.32 8.39 -13.68
CA LEU A 67 -6.47 8.22 -12.23
C LEU A 67 -7.95 8.07 -11.83
N LEU A 68 -8.85 8.78 -12.51
CA LEU A 68 -10.29 8.68 -12.27
C LEU A 68 -10.86 7.31 -12.65
N ASP A 69 -10.35 6.69 -13.72
CA ASP A 69 -10.74 5.32 -14.10
C ASP A 69 -10.46 4.31 -12.98
N TRP A 70 -9.44 4.55 -12.15
CA TRP A 70 -9.06 3.69 -11.02
C TRP A 70 -9.43 4.25 -9.65
N ALA A 71 -10.14 5.38 -9.59
CA ALA A 71 -10.45 6.05 -8.34
C ALA A 71 -11.36 5.20 -7.45
N GLY A 72 -10.99 5.07 -6.19
CA GLY A 72 -11.71 4.27 -5.19
C GLY A 72 -11.51 2.76 -5.33
N GLN A 73 -10.56 2.29 -6.15
CA GLN A 73 -10.33 0.86 -6.38
C GLN A 73 -8.84 0.50 -6.49
N ASP A 74 -8.57 -0.79 -6.72
CA ASP A 74 -7.23 -1.32 -6.93
C ASP A 74 -6.72 -0.97 -8.33
N ALA A 75 -5.69 -0.13 -8.36
CA ALA A 75 -5.03 0.39 -9.54
C ALA A 75 -3.69 -0.33 -9.83
N THR A 76 -3.39 -1.43 -9.14
CA THR A 76 -2.09 -2.14 -9.22
C THR A 76 -1.77 -2.54 -10.66
N ASP A 77 -2.72 -3.12 -11.37
CA ASP A 77 -2.55 -3.55 -12.76
C ASP A 77 -2.26 -2.34 -13.67
N GLY A 78 -3.06 -1.26 -13.54
CA GLY A 78 -2.84 -0.02 -14.30
C GLY A 78 -1.49 0.65 -14.00
N PHE A 79 -1.04 0.58 -12.74
CA PHE A 79 0.23 1.15 -12.30
C PHE A 79 1.44 0.39 -12.85
N GLU A 80 1.40 -0.94 -12.83
CA GLU A 80 2.47 -1.79 -13.35
C GLU A 80 2.52 -1.78 -14.88
N ASP A 81 1.37 -1.78 -15.57
CA ASP A 81 1.30 -1.69 -17.04
C ASP A 81 1.87 -0.37 -17.58
N ALA A 82 1.69 0.72 -16.84
CA ALA A 82 2.28 2.02 -17.19
C ALA A 82 3.82 2.04 -17.02
N ASN A 83 4.40 1.06 -16.32
CA ASN A 83 5.84 0.90 -16.10
C ASN A 83 6.53 2.18 -15.58
N HIS A 84 6.00 2.71 -14.47
CA HIS A 84 6.53 3.89 -13.78
C HIS A 84 8.02 3.73 -13.40
N SER A 85 8.79 4.82 -13.50
CA SER A 85 10.20 4.87 -13.11
C SER A 85 10.39 4.67 -11.59
N LEU A 86 11.62 4.34 -11.18
CA LEU A 86 11.95 4.21 -9.76
C LEU A 86 11.70 5.51 -9.00
N ASP A 87 12.09 6.65 -9.54
CA ASP A 87 11.82 7.96 -8.93
C ASP A 87 10.31 8.20 -8.73
N ALA A 88 9.46 7.81 -9.69
CA ALA A 88 8.02 7.96 -9.56
C ALA A 88 7.44 7.05 -8.46
N ARG A 89 7.99 5.84 -8.30
CA ARG A 89 7.62 4.92 -7.21
C ARG A 89 8.06 5.46 -5.84
N GLU A 90 9.24 6.09 -5.75
CA GLU A 90 9.69 6.72 -4.52
C GLU A 90 8.83 7.95 -4.15
N GLU A 91 8.45 8.76 -5.13
CA GLU A 91 7.55 9.91 -4.90
C GLU A 91 6.14 9.48 -4.51
N MET A 92 5.65 8.36 -5.05
CA MET A 92 4.35 7.78 -4.70
C MET A 92 4.20 7.51 -3.20
N GLU A 93 5.28 7.08 -2.54
CA GLU A 93 5.29 6.81 -1.10
C GLU A 93 4.91 8.02 -0.24
N ASN A 94 5.15 9.25 -0.73
CA ASN A 94 4.74 10.48 -0.04
C ASN A 94 3.21 10.66 0.05
N TYR A 95 2.46 9.96 -0.81
CA TYR A 95 1.00 10.00 -0.86
C TYR A 95 0.35 8.83 -0.11
N LYS A 96 1.15 7.92 0.46
CA LYS A 96 0.65 6.78 1.23
C LYS A 96 -0.02 7.25 2.51
N ILE A 97 -1.29 6.87 2.69
CA ILE A 97 -2.07 7.19 3.90
C ILE A 97 -2.29 5.96 4.79
N GLY A 98 -2.08 4.75 4.27
CA GLY A 98 -2.26 3.53 5.03
C GLY A 98 -2.20 2.26 4.18
N GLU A 99 -2.80 1.20 4.71
CA GLU A 99 -2.89 -0.13 4.11
C GLU A 99 -4.34 -0.59 4.02
N LEU A 100 -4.64 -1.44 3.05
CA LEU A 100 -5.93 -2.13 2.96
C LEU A 100 -6.05 -3.17 4.08
N CYS A 101 -7.24 -3.26 4.68
CA CYS A 101 -7.53 -4.22 5.73
C CYS A 101 -7.32 -5.66 5.23
N GLN A 102 -6.80 -6.52 6.10
CA GLN A 102 -6.46 -7.91 5.74
C GLN A 102 -7.63 -8.67 5.11
N GLU A 103 -8.86 -8.36 5.53
CA GLU A 103 -10.08 -9.02 5.08
C GLU A 103 -10.43 -8.69 3.64
N ASP A 104 -10.02 -7.53 3.13
CA ASP A 104 -10.34 -7.06 1.77
C ASP A 104 -9.19 -7.25 0.77
N ARG A 105 -8.00 -7.68 1.23
CA ARG A 105 -6.87 -7.99 0.34
C ARG A 105 -7.26 -9.06 -0.68
N GLY A 106 -7.05 -8.77 -1.96
CA GLY A 106 -7.41 -9.66 -3.07
C GLY A 106 -8.90 -9.71 -3.42
N LYS A 107 -9.75 -8.87 -2.80
CA LYS A 107 -11.10 -8.65 -3.28
C LYS A 107 -11.09 -7.51 -4.30
N GLN A 108 -11.73 -7.74 -5.43
CA GLN A 108 -12.13 -6.65 -6.32
C GLN A 108 -13.54 -6.22 -5.93
N ILE A 109 -13.87 -4.94 -6.02
CA ILE A 109 -15.27 -4.51 -5.90
C ILE A 109 -16.02 -5.23 -7.03
N GLU A 110 -16.95 -6.12 -6.69
CA GLU A 110 -17.83 -6.74 -7.67
C GLU A 110 -18.74 -5.65 -8.23
N THR A 111 -18.32 -4.96 -9.29
CA THR A 111 -19.24 -4.13 -10.07
C THR A 111 -20.27 -5.07 -10.64
N ASN A 112 -21.53 -4.88 -10.25
CA ASN A 112 -22.65 -5.62 -10.82
C ASN A 112 -22.90 -5.09 -12.24
N ASP A 113 -21.99 -5.42 -13.17
CA ASP A 113 -22.05 -5.05 -14.59
C ASP A 113 -23.14 -5.86 -15.31
N ASN A 114 -24.39 -5.55 -14.97
CA ASN A 114 -25.58 -6.02 -15.69
C ASN A 114 -25.90 -5.16 -16.93
N ASN A 115 -25.01 -4.27 -17.37
CA ASN A 115 -25.24 -3.43 -18.55
C ASN A 115 -24.08 -3.48 -19.54
N LYS A 116 -23.83 -4.68 -20.11
CA LYS A 116 -23.30 -4.78 -21.47
C LYS A 116 -24.39 -4.36 -22.47
N TRP A 117 -24.17 -3.28 -23.21
CA TRP A 117 -24.94 -2.88 -24.39
C TRP A 117 -24.02 -2.85 -25.60
#